data_AF-A0A949TWR8-F1
#
_entry.id   AF-A0A949TWR8-F1
#
_cell.length_a   1.000
_cell.length_b   1.000
_cell.length_c   1.000
_cell.angle_alpha   90.00
_cell.angle_beta   90.00
_cell.angle_gamma   90.00
#
_symmetry.space_group_name_H-M   'P 1'
#
loop_
_entity.id
_entity.type
_entity.pdbx_description
1 polymer ?
#
loop_
_entity_poly.entity_id
_entity_poly.type
_entity_poly.pdbx_seq_one_letter_code
_entity_poly.pdbx_strand_id
1 'polypeptide(L)'
;MMKLTKEGKALYMHCLPADITGVSCEAGEVDASVFDRYRTPLYKEASFKPYIIAAMMFLSKVKDPSKTLEELLKNKPQRFSGK
;
A
#
# COMPACT_ATOMS: atom_id res chain seq x y z
N MET A 1 18.89 -8.78 -12.38
CA MET A 1 18.08 -7.81 -13.14
C MET A 1 18.14 -6.37 -12.58
N MET A 2 18.01 -6.16 -11.26
CA MET A 2 17.99 -4.81 -10.64
C MET A 2 19.21 -3.91 -10.94
N LYS A 3 20.39 -4.48 -11.18
CA LYS A 3 21.63 -3.74 -11.49
C LYS A 3 21.52 -2.83 -12.73
N LEU A 4 20.64 -3.17 -13.69
CA LEU A 4 20.46 -2.40 -14.93
C LEU A 4 19.54 -1.18 -14.75
N THR A 5 18.88 -1.05 -13.59
CA THR A 5 17.99 0.06 -13.31
C THR A 5 18.76 1.32 -12.92
N LYS A 6 18.08 2.48 -12.84
CA LYS A 6 18.70 3.74 -12.39
C LYS A 6 19.37 3.53 -11.02
N GLU A 7 20.69 3.74 -10.99
CA GLU A 7 21.55 3.53 -9.81
C GLU A 7 21.47 2.11 -9.22
N GLY A 8 21.00 1.11 -9.99
CA GLY A 8 20.87 -0.27 -9.55
C GLY A 8 19.83 -0.53 -8.44
N LYS A 9 18.97 0.46 -8.15
CA LYS A 9 18.09 0.48 -6.97
C LYS A 9 16.71 1.06 -7.25
N ALA A 10 16.21 0.94 -8.48
CA ALA A 10 14.84 1.36 -8.77
C ALA A 10 13.83 0.76 -7.78
N LEU A 11 12.79 1.53 -7.47
CA LEU A 11 11.73 1.08 -6.57
C LEU A 11 10.99 -0.09 -7.20
N TYR A 12 11.18 -1.28 -6.64
CA TYR A 12 10.41 -2.46 -7.00
C TYR A 12 9.01 -2.34 -6.38
N MET A 13 7.97 -2.49 -7.20
CA MET A 13 6.56 -2.44 -6.81
C MET A 13 5.88 -3.75 -7.22
N HIS A 14 4.93 -4.20 -6.40
CA HIS A 14 4.16 -5.42 -6.64
C HIS A 14 2.89 -5.42 -5.79
N CYS A 15 1.76 -5.85 -6.36
CA CYS A 15 0.45 -5.75 -5.70
C CYS A 15 0.21 -6.78 -4.58
N LEU A 16 1.05 -7.81 -4.51
CA LEU A 16 1.03 -8.95 -3.58
C LEU A 16 -0.18 -9.92 -3.77
N PRO A 17 0.00 -11.23 -3.50
CA PRO A 17 1.28 -11.90 -3.24
C PRO A 17 2.15 -11.92 -4.52
N ALA A 18 3.47 -11.97 -4.35
CA ALA A 18 4.41 -12.23 -5.44
C ALA A 18 4.82 -13.69 -5.42
N ASP A 19 5.12 -14.26 -6.58
CA ASP A 19 5.73 -15.57 -6.68
C ASP A 19 7.25 -15.45 -6.52
N ILE A 20 7.77 -15.91 -5.39
CA ILE A 20 9.17 -15.70 -4.99
C ILE A 20 9.96 -16.98 -5.22
N THR A 21 10.96 -16.89 -6.10
CA THR A 21 11.88 -17.98 -6.44
C THR A 21 12.56 -18.53 -5.19
N GLY A 22 12.44 -19.84 -4.96
CA GLY A 22 13.02 -20.56 -3.83
C GLY A 22 12.30 -20.37 -2.49
N VAL A 23 11.16 -19.66 -2.47
CA VAL A 23 10.35 -19.45 -1.25
C VAL A 23 8.93 -19.93 -1.44
N SER A 24 8.16 -19.34 -2.36
CA SER A 24 6.78 -19.76 -2.65
C SER A 24 6.67 -20.68 -3.86
N CYS A 25 7.67 -20.67 -4.75
CA CYS A 25 7.75 -21.56 -5.91
C CYS A 25 9.21 -21.81 -6.33
N GLU A 26 9.46 -22.83 -7.17
CA GLU A 26 10.82 -23.18 -7.64
C GLU A 26 11.44 -22.07 -8.50
N ALA A 27 10.65 -21.50 -9.42
CA ALA A 27 11.01 -20.34 -10.23
C ALA A 27 9.80 -19.39 -10.30
N GLY A 28 9.99 -18.15 -9.88
CA GLY A 28 8.94 -17.15 -9.75
C GLY A 28 9.24 -15.83 -10.44
N GLU A 29 8.47 -14.82 -10.10
CA GLU A 29 8.52 -13.45 -10.64
C GLU A 29 9.72 -12.66 -10.11
N VAL A 30 10.21 -12.98 -8.91
CA VAL A 30 11.24 -12.19 -8.21
C VAL A 30 12.18 -13.07 -7.37
N ASP A 31 13.46 -12.70 -7.35
CA ASP A 31 14.45 -13.29 -6.44
C ASP A 31 14.13 -12.93 -4.98
N ALA A 32 14.29 -13.88 -4.06
CA ALA A 32 14.06 -13.66 -2.62
C ALA A 32 14.83 -12.43 -2.07
N SER A 33 16.09 -12.25 -2.46
CA SER A 33 16.91 -11.12 -2.00
C SER A 33 16.45 -9.75 -2.51
N VAL A 34 15.80 -9.71 -3.68
CA VAL A 34 15.19 -8.48 -4.22
C VAL A 34 13.90 -8.20 -3.46
N PHE A 35 13.04 -9.22 -3.28
CA PHE A 35 11.80 -9.06 -2.52
C PHE A 35 12.07 -8.57 -1.10
N ASP A 36 13.00 -9.21 -0.37
CA ASP A 36 13.34 -8.85 1.01
C ASP A 36 13.84 -7.42 1.16
N ARG A 37 14.65 -6.94 0.19
CA ARG A 37 15.16 -5.56 0.17
C ARG A 37 14.02 -4.53 0.07
N TYR A 38 12.95 -4.85 -0.67
CA TYR A 38 11.83 -3.95 -0.94
C TYR A 38 10.56 -4.29 -0.17
N ARG A 39 10.61 -5.26 0.76
CA ARG A 39 9.45 -5.74 1.52
C ARG A 39 8.70 -4.62 2.26
N THR A 40 9.42 -3.74 2.95
CA THR A 40 8.80 -2.60 3.65
C THR A 40 8.09 -1.63 2.68
N PRO A 41 8.74 -1.18 1.58
CA PRO A 41 8.05 -0.45 0.51
C PRO A 41 6.80 -1.16 -0.04
N LEU A 42 6.86 -2.45 -0.33
CA LEU A 42 5.72 -3.23 -0.85
C LEU A 42 4.55 -3.27 0.15
N TYR A 43 4.83 -3.45 1.44
CA TYR A 43 3.79 -3.42 2.47
C TYR A 43 3.20 -2.02 2.63
N LYS A 44 4.03 -0.98 2.48
CA LYS A 44 3.55 0.40 2.48
C LYS A 44 2.68 0.68 1.25
N GLU A 45 3.06 0.21 0.06
CA GLU A 45 2.25 0.27 -1.17
C GLU A 45 0.86 -0.34 -0.95
N ALA A 46 0.80 -1.59 -0.46
CA ALA A 46 -0.46 -2.27 -0.18
C ALA A 46 -1.31 -1.55 0.88
N SER A 47 -0.69 -0.87 1.84
CA SER A 47 -1.39 -0.13 2.90
C SER A 47 -2.28 1.02 2.39
N PHE A 48 -2.05 1.50 1.16
CA PHE A 48 -2.87 2.58 0.57
C PHE A 48 -4.22 2.07 0.03
N LYS A 49 -4.33 0.79 -0.35
CA LYS A 49 -5.54 0.23 -0.99
C LYS A 49 -6.83 0.46 -0.18
N PRO A 50 -6.87 0.26 1.16
CA PRO A 50 -8.07 0.55 1.95
C PRO A 50 -8.48 2.02 1.92
N TYR A 51 -7.52 2.95 1.95
CA TYR A 51 -7.81 4.39 1.92
C TYR A 51 -8.31 4.85 0.56
N ILE A 52 -7.79 4.28 -0.54
CA ILE A 52 -8.27 4.60 -1.88
C ILE A 52 -9.73 4.13 -2.08
N ILE A 53 -10.08 2.92 -1.62
CA ILE A 53 -11.46 2.43 -1.66
C ILE A 53 -12.37 3.33 -0.81
N ALA A 54 -11.93 3.71 0.39
CA ALA A 54 -12.68 4.63 1.24
C ALA A 54 -12.89 6.00 0.58
N ALA A 55 -11.88 6.54 -0.11
CA ALA A 55 -12.00 7.79 -0.85
C ALA A 55 -13.00 7.68 -2.01
N MET A 56 -12.98 6.58 -2.78
CA MET A 56 -13.96 6.33 -3.84
C MET A 56 -15.40 6.32 -3.28
N MET A 57 -15.62 5.59 -2.18
CA MET A 57 -16.91 5.56 -1.50
C MET A 57 -17.33 6.95 -1.00
N PHE A 58 -16.42 7.67 -0.33
CA PHE A 58 -16.65 8.99 0.23
C PHE A 58 -17.08 10.00 -0.84
N LEU A 59 -16.35 10.06 -1.95
CA LEU A 59 -16.67 10.94 -3.08
C LEU A 59 -18.02 10.62 -3.73
N SER A 60 -18.46 9.35 -3.70
CA SER A 60 -19.75 8.94 -4.25
C SER A 60 -20.95 9.23 -3.34
N LYS A 61 -20.71 9.45 -2.03
CA LYS A 61 -21.78 9.55 -1.02
C LYS A 61 -21.84 10.91 -0.32
N VAL A 62 -20.79 11.73 -0.42
CA VAL A 62 -20.69 13.01 0.27
C VAL A 62 -20.65 14.15 -0.74
N LYS A 63 -21.64 15.04 -0.68
CA LYS A 63 -21.79 16.17 -1.62
C LYS A 63 -20.65 17.19 -1.51
N ASP A 64 -20.19 17.47 -0.28
CA ASP A 64 -19.06 18.36 0.00
C ASP A 64 -18.01 17.62 0.85
N PRO A 65 -17.10 16.88 0.20
CA PRO A 65 -16.07 16.08 0.86
C PRO A 65 -15.15 16.91 1.76
N SER A 66 -14.74 18.09 1.30
CA SER A 66 -13.79 18.96 2.01
C SER A 66 -14.36 19.44 3.33
N LYS A 67 -15.57 20.02 3.31
CA LYS A 67 -16.25 20.49 4.53
C LYS A 67 -16.47 19.35 5.52
N THR A 68 -16.89 18.19 5.03
CA THR A 68 -17.14 17.01 5.88
C THR A 68 -15.85 16.54 6.57
N LEU A 69 -14.71 16.55 5.88
CA LEU A 69 -13.41 16.20 6.49
C LEU A 69 -12.97 17.22 7.54
N GLU A 70 -13.18 18.52 7.30
CA GLU A 70 -12.89 19.57 8.29
C GLU A 70 -13.73 19.39 9.56
N GLU A 71 -15.01 19.06 9.42
CA GLU A 71 -15.91 18.77 10.55
C GLU A 71 -15.45 17.53 11.34
N LEU A 72 -15.09 16.44 10.65
CA LEU A 72 -14.55 15.23 11.30
C LEU A 72 -13.26 15.53 12.08
N LEU A 73 -12.37 16.34 11.51
CA LEU A 73 -11.12 16.75 12.16
C LEU A 73 -11.37 17.61 13.39
N LYS A 74 -12.34 18.54 13.32
CA LYS A 74 -12.74 19.39 14.45
C LYS A 74 -13.37 18.58 15.58
N ASN A 75 -14.24 17.63 15.25
CA ASN A 75 -14.98 16.83 16.22
C ASN A 75 -14.12 15.76 16.91
N LYS A 76 -12.97 15.39 16.32
CA LYS A 76 -12.01 14.40 16.87
C LYS A 76 -12.69 13.14 17.43
N PRO A 77 -13.58 12.47 16.67
CA PRO A 77 -14.25 11.29 17.17
C PRO A 77 -13.21 10.20 17.51
N GLN A 78 -13.39 9.54 18.65
CA GLN A 78 -12.48 8.49 19.08
C GLN A 78 -12.63 7.26 18.18
N ARG A 79 -11.54 6.86 17.50
CA ARG A 79 -11.55 5.67 16.62
C ARG A 79 -11.83 4.37 17.36
N PHE A 80 -11.31 4.24 18.58
CA PHE A 80 -11.47 3.05 19.42
C PHE A 80 -11.82 3.49 20.84
N SER A 81 -13.07 3.24 21.25
CA SER A 81 -13.63 3.69 22.52
C SER A 81 -13.49 2.69 23.67
N GLY A 82 -12.87 1.52 23.44
CA GLY A 82 -12.50 0.55 24.47
C GLY A 82 -13.62 0.25 25.47
N LYS A 83 -14.53 -0.67 25.10
CA LYS A 83 -15.28 -1.47 26.06
C LYS A 83 -14.77 -2.90 25.97
#